data_AF-A0A3M2LJ85-F1
#
_entry.id   AF-A0A3M2LJ85-F1
#
_cell.length_a   1.000
_cell.length_b   1.000
_cell.length_c   1.000
_cell.angle_alpha   90.00
_cell.angle_beta   90.00
_cell.angle_gamma   90.00
#
_symmetry.space_group_name_H-M   'P 1'
#
loop_
_entity.id
_entity.type
_entity.pdbx_description
1 polymer ?
#
loop_
_entity_poly.entity_id
_entity_poly.type
_entity_poly.pdbx_seq_one_letter_code
_entity_poly.pdbx_strand_id
1 'polypeptide(L)'
;MCEEVYRERAHLVAHLSAIYPSVRVDDPGEPEAPTVVTVFLPTGPVGWHVKDRDLALFAHVPYGENHYDGYDTAEKYRRLDAATRDLAARRE
;
A
#
# COMPACT_ATOMS: atom_id res chain seq x y z
N MET A 1 -8.23 14.66 13.70
CA MET A 1 -8.99 13.40 13.57
C MET A 1 -8.56 12.60 12.34
N CYS A 2 -8.45 13.20 11.14
CA CYS A 2 -7.97 12.47 9.95
C CYS A 2 -6.52 11.97 10.06
N GLU A 3 -5.62 12.72 10.70
CA GLU A 3 -4.18 12.36 10.76
C GLU A 3 -3.90 11.05 11.49
N GLU A 4 -4.60 10.78 12.60
CA GLU A 4 -4.46 9.52 13.35
C GLU A 4 -4.98 8.33 12.55
N VAL A 5 -6.08 8.49 11.79
CA VAL A 5 -6.59 7.44 10.89
C VAL A 5 -5.59 7.12 9.78
N TYR A 6 -4.94 8.14 9.21
CA TYR A 6 -3.87 7.93 8.23
C TYR A 6 -2.67 7.18 8.81
N ARG A 7 -2.30 7.49 10.06
CA ARG A 7 -1.21 6.81 10.77
C ARG A 7 -1.56 5.37 11.10
N GLU A 8 -2.76 5.09 11.62
CA GLU A 8 -3.24 3.73 11.87
C GLU A 8 -3.22 2.90 10.59
N ARG A 9 -3.72 3.45 9.48
CA ARG A 9 -3.63 2.84 8.16
C ARG A 9 -2.19 2.57 7.74
N ALA A 10 -1.26 3.50 7.98
CA ALA A 10 0.15 3.35 7.62
C ALA A 10 0.78 2.15 8.34
N HIS A 11 0.48 1.93 9.62
CA HIS A 11 0.93 0.74 10.35
C HIS A 11 0.42 -0.57 9.73
N LEU A 12 -0.86 -0.61 9.32
CA LEU A 12 -1.43 -1.79 8.67
C LEU A 12 -0.80 -2.05 7.29
N VAL A 13 -0.58 -1.00 6.50
CA VAL A 13 0.05 -1.11 5.17
C VAL A 13 1.53 -1.50 5.30
N ALA A 14 2.24 -1.03 6.33
CA ALA A 14 3.61 -1.43 6.61
C ALA A 14 3.71 -2.93 6.93
N HIS A 15 2.78 -3.44 7.76
CA HIS A 15 2.66 -4.87 8.03
C HIS A 15 2.32 -5.67 6.76
N LEU A 16 1.36 -5.20 5.96
CA LEU A 16 1.00 -5.85 4.70
C LEU A 16 2.19 -5.92 3.73
N SER A 17 3.01 -4.87 3.70
CA SER A 17 4.24 -4.79 2.89
C SER A 17 5.39 -5.67 3.40
N ALA A 18 5.26 -6.26 4.59
CA ALA A 18 6.18 -7.29 5.07
C ALA A 18 5.71 -8.70 4.66
N ILE A 19 4.44 -8.86 4.28
CA ILE A 19 3.84 -10.15 3.88
C ILE A 19 3.94 -10.34 2.36
N TYR A 20 3.67 -9.27 1.60
CA TYR A 20 3.68 -9.28 0.15
C TYR A 20 4.88 -8.50 -0.39
N PRO A 21 5.36 -8.82 -1.61
CA PRO A 21 6.30 -7.95 -2.30
C PRO A 21 5.73 -6.55 -2.39
N SER A 22 6.57 -5.54 -2.16
CA SER A 22 6.19 -4.13 -2.19
C SER A 22 7.35 -3.25 -2.63
N VAL A 23 7.02 -2.07 -3.16
CA VAL A 23 7.98 -1.01 -3.50
C VAL A 23 7.49 0.34 -2.99
N ARG A 24 8.44 1.26 -2.75
CA ARG A 24 8.21 2.69 -2.57
C ARG A 24 8.57 3.44 -3.84
N VAL A 25 7.74 4.39 -4.21
CA VAL A 25 7.90 5.22 -5.40
C VAL A 25 7.59 6.66 -5.03
N ASP A 26 8.34 7.60 -5.58
CA ASP A 26 8.06 9.01 -5.40
C ASP A 26 6.99 9.48 -6.40
N ASP A 27 5.97 10.17 -5.89
CA ASP A 27 4.89 10.81 -6.63
C ASP A 27 4.93 12.32 -6.35
N PRO A 28 5.66 13.10 -7.17
CA PRO A 28 5.77 14.54 -6.98
C PRO A 28 4.45 15.28 -7.23
N GLY A 29 3.42 14.61 -7.76
CA GLY A 29 2.07 15.17 -7.93
C GLY A 29 1.31 15.36 -6.61
N GLU A 30 1.75 14.71 -5.53
CA GLU A 30 1.08 14.69 -4.24
C GLU A 30 2.00 15.25 -3.13
N PRO A 31 2.14 16.58 -3.02
CA PRO A 31 3.15 17.22 -2.18
C PRO A 31 2.98 16.98 -0.67
N GLU A 32 1.78 16.62 -0.21
CA GLU A 32 1.53 16.31 1.20
C GLU A 32 1.91 14.86 1.59
N ALA A 33 2.09 13.99 0.61
CA ALA A 33 2.41 12.58 0.79
C ALA A 33 3.17 12.07 -0.46
N PRO A 34 4.40 12.54 -0.69
CA PRO A 34 5.10 12.39 -1.96
C PRO A 34 5.61 10.98 -2.21
N THR A 35 5.34 10.02 -1.33
CA THR A 35 5.74 8.62 -1.51
C THR A 35 4.52 7.73 -1.54
N VAL A 36 4.43 6.88 -2.56
CA VAL A 36 3.46 5.80 -2.67
C VAL A 36 4.12 4.49 -2.30
N VAL A 37 3.51 3.74 -1.37
CA VAL A 37 3.84 2.34 -1.13
C VAL A 37 2.88 1.49 -1.95
N THR A 38 3.43 0.75 -2.91
CA THR A 38 2.68 -0.21 -3.74
C THR A 38 2.93 -1.62 -3.22
N VAL A 39 1.85 -2.32 -2.91
CA VAL A 39 1.83 -3.73 -2.52
C VAL A 39 1.37 -4.56 -3.72
N PHE A 40 2.11 -5.61 -4.05
CA PHE A 40 1.78 -6.53 -5.14
C PHE A 40 0.98 -7.72 -4.61
N LEU A 41 -0.35 -7.59 -4.66
CA LEU A 41 -1.24 -8.70 -4.34
C LEU A 41 -1.33 -9.67 -5.53
N PRO A 42 -1.69 -10.95 -5.30
CA PRO A 42 -2.02 -11.88 -6.39
C PRO A 42 -3.14 -11.39 -7.32
N THR A 43 -3.98 -10.49 -6.83
CA THR A 43 -5.11 -9.89 -7.55
C THR A 43 -4.77 -8.56 -8.24
N GLY A 44 -3.51 -8.12 -8.17
CA GLY A 44 -3.01 -6.89 -8.80
C GLY A 44 -2.38 -5.91 -7.81
N PRO A 45 -1.71 -4.85 -8.31
CA PRO A 45 -1.10 -3.84 -7.46
C PRO A 45 -2.15 -3.00 -6.74
N VAL A 46 -1.83 -2.60 -5.50
CA VAL A 46 -2.59 -1.64 -4.70
C VAL A 46 -1.63 -0.70 -3.97
N GLY A 47 -1.88 0.60 -4.07
CA GLY A 47 -0.96 1.63 -3.60
C GLY A 47 -1.61 2.63 -2.65
N TRP A 48 -0.84 3.13 -1.68
CA TRP A 48 -1.25 4.19 -0.75
C TRP A 48 -0.17 5.26 -0.68
N HIS A 49 -0.57 6.52 -0.79
CA HIS A 49 0.28 7.65 -0.39
C HIS A 49 0.55 7.63 1.11
N VAL A 50 1.81 7.87 1.45
CA VAL A 50 2.36 7.85 2.81
C VAL A 50 2.97 9.22 3.11
N LYS A 51 2.63 9.76 4.28
CA LYS A 51 3.17 11.03 4.76
C LYS A 51 4.60 10.85 5.28
N ASP A 52 5.42 11.88 5.18
CA ASP A 52 6.82 11.87 5.60
C ASP A 52 7.05 11.33 7.02
N ARG A 53 6.19 11.73 7.96
CA ARG A 53 6.28 11.27 9.37
C ARG A 53 6.14 9.76 9.55
N ASP A 54 5.50 9.07 8.60
CA ASP A 54 5.19 7.65 8.67
C ASP A 54 6.15 6.82 7.78
N LEU A 55 7.03 7.46 7.00
CA LEU A 55 7.98 6.79 6.10
C LEU A 55 8.93 5.83 6.83
N ALA A 56 9.25 6.12 8.09
CA ALA A 56 10.08 5.25 8.92
C ALA A 56 9.49 3.84 9.11
N LEU A 57 8.15 3.71 9.06
CA LEU A 57 7.46 2.41 9.13
C LEU A 57 7.75 1.52 7.92
N PHE A 58 8.18 2.11 6.81
CA PHE A 58 8.42 1.43 5.55
C PHE A 58 9.91 1.27 5.24
N ALA A 59 10.80 1.45 6.22
CA ALA A 59 12.25 1.36 6.02
C ALA A 59 12.70 0.04 5.36
N HIS A 60 11.95 -1.05 5.55
CA HIS A 60 12.17 -2.37 4.94
C HIS A 60 11.72 -2.48 3.47
N VAL A 61 10.92 -1.55 2.97
CA VAL A 61 10.39 -1.58 1.61
C VAL A 61 11.38 -0.91 0.65
N PRO A 62 11.91 -1.58 -0.37
CA PRO A 62 12.86 -0.97 -1.30
C PRO A 62 12.21 0.11 -2.17
N TYR A 63 13.02 1.03 -2.68
CA TYR A 63 12.60 1.88 -3.80
C TYR A 63 12.51 1.05 -5.08
N GLY A 64 11.54 1.35 -5.95
CA GLY A 64 11.32 0.61 -7.18
C GLY A 64 10.62 1.42 -8.27
N GLU A 65 10.16 0.72 -9.30
CA GLU A 65 9.43 1.32 -10.43
C GLU A 65 7.96 1.58 -10.06
N ASN A 66 7.35 2.55 -10.75
CA ASN A 66 5.91 2.79 -10.60
C ASN A 66 5.12 1.71 -11.35
N HIS A 67 4.30 0.96 -10.61
CA HIS A 67 3.40 -0.07 -11.15
C HIS A 67 1.92 0.31 -11.06
N TYR A 68 1.62 1.61 -10.94
CA TYR A 68 0.27 2.10 -11.04
C TYR A 68 -0.29 1.83 -12.45
N ASP A 69 -1.37 1.06 -12.53
CA ASP A 69 -1.97 0.58 -13.78
C ASP A 69 -3.24 1.36 -14.18
N GLY A 70 -3.54 2.47 -13.49
CA GLY A 70 -4.73 3.29 -13.73
C GLY A 70 -5.97 2.86 -12.92
N TYR A 71 -5.85 1.96 -11.95
CA TYR A 71 -6.97 1.61 -11.07
C TYR A 71 -7.52 2.82 -10.31
N ASP A 72 -8.83 2.82 -10.05
CA ASP A 72 -9.47 3.74 -9.12
C ASP A 72 -9.53 3.13 -7.70
N THR A 73 -10.04 3.91 -6.76
CA THR A 73 -10.18 3.47 -5.36
C THR A 73 -11.08 2.24 -5.23
N ALA A 74 -12.13 2.13 -6.05
CA ALA A 74 -13.06 1.00 -5.98
C ALA A 74 -12.39 -0.30 -6.45
N GLU A 75 -11.65 -0.27 -7.56
CA GLU A 75 -10.89 -1.40 -8.07
C GLU A 75 -9.79 -1.81 -7.09
N LYS A 76 -9.05 -0.85 -6.53
CA LYS A 76 -8.07 -1.13 -5.48
C LYS A 76 -8.67 -1.99 -4.35
N TYR A 77 -9.84 -1.61 -3.84
CA TYR A 77 -10.48 -2.37 -2.77
C TYR A 77 -11.09 -3.70 -3.23
N ARG A 78 -11.62 -3.79 -4.46
CA ARG A 78 -12.02 -5.09 -5.04
C ARG A 78 -10.87 -6.09 -5.08
N ARG A 79 -9.67 -5.64 -5.47
CA ARG A 79 -8.45 -6.46 -5.47
C ARG A 79 -8.06 -6.90 -4.06
N LEU A 80 -8.05 -5.96 -3.11
CA LEU A 80 -7.72 -6.24 -1.71
C LEU A 80 -8.69 -7.25 -1.07
N ASP A 81 -9.99 -7.08 -1.31
CA ASP A 81 -11.02 -7.99 -0.78
C ASP A 81 -10.90 -9.39 -1.38
N ALA A 82 -10.62 -9.49 -2.68
CA ALA A 82 -10.36 -10.77 -3.33
C ALA A 82 -9.11 -11.45 -2.75
N ALA A 83 -8.00 -10.73 -2.61
CA ALA A 83 -6.78 -11.28 -2.00
C ALA A 83 -7.00 -11.71 -0.55
N THR A 84 -7.83 -10.98 0.20
CA THR A 84 -8.19 -11.31 1.59
C THR A 84 -8.98 -12.62 1.66
N ARG A 85 -9.98 -12.80 0.78
CA ARG A 85 -10.74 -14.06 0.70
C ARG A 85 -9.84 -15.24 0.34
N ASP A 86 -8.96 -15.07 -0.64
CA ASP A 86 -8.03 -16.12 -1.05
C ASP A 86 -7.06 -16.50 0.07
N LEU A 87 -6.55 -15.52 0.82
CA LEU A 87 -5.66 -15.78 1.96
C LEU A 87 -6.39 -16.48 3.10
N ALA A 88 -7.64 -16.10 3.38
CA ALA A 88 -8.46 -16.75 4.41
C ALA A 88 -8.74 -18.21 4.06
N ALA A 89 -9.10 -18.50 2.80
CA ALA A 89 -9.39 -19.86 2.33
C ALA A 89 -8.17 -20.80 2.36
N ARG A 90 -6.94 -20.28 2.31
CA ARG A 90 -5.69 -21.07 2.37
C ARG A 90 -5.26 -21.44 3.79
N ARG A 91 -5.93 -20.90 4.81
CA ARG A 91 -5.60 -21.14 6.24
C ARG A 91 -6.42 -22.27 6.85
N GLU A 92 -7.40 -22.78 6.12
CA GLU A 92 -8.19 -23.97 6.44
C GLU A 92 -7.51 -25.23 5.90
#